data_AF-A0A1Y4IPC6-F1
#
_entry.id   AF-A0A1Y4IPC6-F1
#
_cell.length_a   1.000
_cell.length_b   1.000
_cell.length_c   1.000
_cell.angle_alpha   90.00
_cell.angle_beta   90.00
_cell.angle_gamma   90.00
#
_symmetry.space_group_name_H-M   'P 1'
#
loop_
_entity.id
_entity.type
_entity.pdbx_description
1 polymer ?
#
loop_
_entity_poly.entity_id
_entity_poly.type
_entity_poly.pdbx_seq_one_letter_code
_entity_poly.pdbx_strand_id
1 'polypeptide(L)'
;MKKSNFVAMILGTIGGILFALGMCMAMIPEWNAFRPGVVMGVAGAVVLLIMVLVWRKMEHKDPIHISGKTIGSMLLGIVGALLLGVGMCLTMVWSHMVAGIAIGLIGIVLLLCLIPLTKGLK
;
A
#
# COMPACT_ATOMS: atom_id res chain seq x y z
N MET A 1 16.71 -10.00 15.07
CA MET A 1 15.87 -10.06 13.85
C MET A 1 16.46 -11.06 12.87
N LYS A 2 15.64 -11.82 12.13
CA LYS A 2 16.14 -12.68 11.05
C LYS A 2 16.73 -11.82 9.92
N LYS A 3 17.82 -12.28 9.29
CA LYS A 3 18.47 -11.59 8.17
C LYS A 3 17.48 -11.30 7.02
N SER A 4 16.52 -12.19 6.79
CA SER A 4 15.44 -12.02 5.81
C SER A 4 14.58 -10.78 6.09
N ASN A 5 14.20 -10.57 7.35
CA ASN A 5 13.31 -9.47 7.74
C ASN A 5 13.99 -8.11 7.64
N PHE A 6 15.29 -8.05 7.93
CA PHE A 6 16.08 -6.82 7.81
C PHE A 6 16.23 -6.40 6.33
N VAL A 7 16.57 -7.36 5.46
CA VAL A 7 16.68 -7.12 4.00
C VAL A 7 15.33 -6.70 3.42
N ALA A 8 14.24 -7.38 3.82
CA ALA A 8 12.88 -7.04 3.42
C ALA A 8 12.47 -5.62 3.85
N MET A 9 12.80 -5.22 5.07
CA MET A 9 12.50 -3.88 5.57
C MET A 9 13.23 -2.80 4.77
N ILE A 10 14.53 -2.98 4.50
CA ILE A 10 15.34 -2.01 3.75
C ILE A 10 14.84 -1.90 2.30
N LEU A 11 14.78 -3.02 1.56
CA LEU A 11 14.33 -2.99 0.17
C LEU A 11 12.87 -2.54 0.05
N GLY A 12 12.03 -2.91 1.01
CA GLY A 12 10.62 -2.48 1.06
C GLY A 12 10.48 -0.98 1.28
N THR A 13 11.28 -0.40 2.19
CA THR A 13 11.26 1.05 2.46
C THR A 13 11.77 1.83 1.25
N ILE A 14 12.91 1.42 0.69
CA ILE A 14 13.48 2.07 -0.49
C ILE A 14 12.52 1.97 -1.68
N GLY A 15 12.02 0.75 -1.98
CA GLY A 15 11.07 0.54 -3.08
C GLY A 15 9.76 1.30 -2.89
N GLY A 16 9.25 1.35 -1.65
CA GLY A 16 8.03 2.09 -1.31
C GLY A 16 8.19 3.60 -1.50
N ILE A 17 9.30 4.19 -1.03
CA ILE A 17 9.58 5.61 -1.23
C ILE A 17 9.75 5.93 -2.72
N LEU A 18 10.50 5.11 -3.45
CA LEU A 18 10.69 5.29 -4.90
C LEU A 18 9.38 5.23 -5.67
N PHE A 19 8.52 4.26 -5.34
CA PHE A 19 7.21 4.10 -5.95
C PHE A 19 6.29 5.28 -5.64
N ALA A 20 6.22 5.69 -4.37
CA ALA A 20 5.40 6.83 -3.95
C ALA A 20 5.83 8.13 -4.62
N LEU A 21 7.14 8.42 -4.65
CA LEU A 21 7.67 9.60 -5.34
C LEU A 21 7.40 9.55 -6.84
N GLY A 22 7.55 8.38 -7.47
CA GLY A 22 7.23 8.17 -8.89
C GLY A 22 5.77 8.47 -9.21
N MET A 23 4.84 8.00 -8.37
CA MET A 23 3.40 8.27 -8.51
C MET A 23 3.09 9.78 -8.37
N CYS A 24 3.69 10.45 -7.39
CA CYS A 24 3.53 11.90 -7.21
C CYS A 24 4.05 12.68 -8.43
N MET A 25 5.23 12.37 -8.94
CA MET A 25 5.81 13.02 -10.12
C MET A 25 5.00 12.79 -11.41
N ALA A 26 4.26 11.67 -11.49
CA ALA A 26 3.41 11.36 -12.63
C ALA A 26 2.03 12.02 -12.54
N MET A 27 1.46 12.19 -11.34
CA MET A 27 0.11 12.77 -11.17
C MET A 27 0.10 14.30 -11.04
N ILE A 28 1.23 14.95 -10.73
CA ILE A 28 1.33 16.40 -10.57
C ILE A 28 1.77 17.03 -11.91
N PRO A 29 0.86 17.55 -12.74
CA PRO A 29 1.21 18.11 -14.05
C PRO A 29 2.10 19.34 -13.95
N GLU A 30 2.09 20.06 -12.82
CA GLU A 30 2.88 21.27 -12.57
C GLU A 30 4.39 21.00 -12.59
N TRP A 31 4.82 19.76 -12.35
CA TRP A 31 6.24 19.40 -12.34
C TRP A 31 6.78 19.11 -13.75
N ASN A 32 5.89 18.98 -14.75
CA ASN A 32 6.21 18.59 -16.14
C ASN A 32 7.15 17.36 -16.22
N ALA A 33 7.16 16.55 -15.17
CA ALA A 33 8.09 15.46 -14.91
C ALA A 33 7.41 14.10 -15.11
N PHE A 34 6.39 14.05 -15.97
CA PHE A 34 5.59 12.84 -16.21
C PHE A 34 6.47 11.66 -16.66
N ARG A 35 7.33 11.88 -17.66
CA ARG A 35 8.25 10.86 -18.18
C ARG A 35 9.20 10.32 -17.08
N PRO A 36 9.97 11.16 -16.36
CA PRO A 36 10.81 10.66 -15.27
C PRO A 36 10.00 10.08 -14.11
N GLY A 37 8.80 10.58 -13.84
CA GLY A 37 7.88 10.05 -12.82
C GLY A 37 7.47 8.61 -13.10
N VAL A 38 7.06 8.31 -14.33
CA VAL A 38 6.74 6.94 -14.76
C VAL A 38 7.95 6.03 -14.65
N VAL A 39 9.14 6.49 -15.08
CA VAL A 39 10.38 5.69 -14.96
C VAL A 39 10.70 5.38 -13.51
N MET A 40 10.64 6.37 -12.62
CA MET A 40 10.91 6.19 -11.19
C MET A 40 9.87 5.28 -10.53
N GLY A 41 8.58 5.44 -10.89
CA GLY A 41 7.49 4.61 -10.39
C GLY A 41 7.64 3.15 -10.81
N VAL A 42 7.94 2.90 -12.09
CA VAL A 42 8.22 1.54 -12.58
C VAL A 42 9.46 0.96 -11.90
N ALA A 43 10.53 1.74 -11.74
CA ALA A 43 11.72 1.28 -11.01
C ALA A 43 11.39 0.91 -9.55
N GLY A 44 10.61 1.73 -8.85
CA GLY A 44 10.13 1.46 -7.49
C GLY A 44 9.29 0.17 -7.42
N ALA A 45 8.38 -0.03 -8.38
CA ALA A 45 7.59 -1.25 -8.48
C ALA A 45 8.46 -2.49 -8.72
N VAL A 46 9.47 -2.40 -9.60
CA VAL A 46 10.44 -3.47 -9.85
C VAL A 46 11.23 -3.80 -8.58
N VAL A 47 11.69 -2.79 -7.83
CA VAL A 47 12.39 -3.00 -6.54
C VAL A 47 11.48 -3.72 -5.53
N LEU A 48 10.21 -3.33 -5.45
CA LEU A 48 9.22 -4.01 -4.59
C LEU A 48 8.96 -5.45 -5.03
N LEU A 49 8.90 -5.73 -6.33
CA LEU A 49 8.78 -7.11 -6.84
C LEU A 49 10.03 -7.95 -6.50
N ILE A 50 11.23 -7.40 -6.69
CA ILE A 50 12.48 -8.07 -6.32
C ILE A 50 12.51 -8.34 -4.82
N MET A 51 12.07 -7.39 -3.98
CA MET A 51 11.96 -7.55 -2.53
C MET A 51 11.10 -8.76 -2.17
N VAL A 52 9.91 -8.90 -2.77
CA VAL A 52 9.01 -10.05 -2.52
C VAL A 52 9.66 -11.37 -2.93
N LEU A 53 10.35 -11.40 -4.08
CA LEU A 53 11.05 -12.59 -4.57
C LEU A 53 12.22 -12.99 -3.66
N VAL A 54 13.07 -12.04 -3.28
CA VAL A 54 14.23 -12.26 -2.40
C VAL A 54 13.77 -12.72 -1.02
N TRP A 55 12.78 -12.06 -0.45
CA TRP A 55 12.24 -12.43 0.86
C TRP A 55 11.65 -13.85 0.85
N ARG A 56 10.89 -14.22 -0.20
CA ARG A 56 10.37 -15.59 -0.36
C ARG A 56 11.47 -16.63 -0.50
N LYS A 57 12.49 -16.35 -1.34
CA LYS A 57 13.66 -17.23 -1.51
C LYS A 57 14.40 -17.45 -0.19
N MET A 58 14.58 -16.40 0.61
CA MET A 58 15.29 -16.48 1.89
C MET A 58 14.53 -17.18 2.99
N GLU A 59 13.19 -17.13 2.98
CA GLU A 59 12.38 -17.78 4.02
C GLU A 59 11.96 -19.20 3.68
N HIS A 60 12.34 -19.73 2.51
CA HIS A 60 11.94 -21.06 2.02
C HIS A 60 10.45 -21.36 2.24
N LYS A 61 9.59 -20.33 2.17
CA LYS A 61 8.17 -20.52 2.42
C LYS A 61 7.55 -21.32 1.28
N ASP A 62 6.67 -22.23 1.66
CA ASP A 62 5.75 -22.92 0.77
C ASP A 62 4.98 -21.93 -0.14
N PRO A 63 4.50 -22.38 -1.32
CA PRO A 63 3.75 -21.56 -2.26
C PRO A 63 2.59 -20.82 -1.58
N ILE A 64 2.17 -19.71 -2.21
CA ILE A 64 1.08 -18.86 -1.72
C ILE A 64 -0.14 -19.74 -1.47
N HIS A 65 -0.42 -20.05 -0.21
CA HIS A 65 -1.69 -20.64 0.16
C HIS A 65 -2.73 -19.51 0.07
N ILE A 66 -3.33 -19.42 -1.11
CA ILE A 66 -4.44 -18.51 -1.39
C ILE A 66 -5.67 -19.09 -0.68
N SER A 67 -5.79 -18.81 0.62
CA SER A 67 -7.01 -19.05 1.36
C SER A 67 -8.01 -17.92 1.06
N GLY A 68 -9.30 -18.23 0.99
CA GLY A 68 -10.35 -17.21 0.84
C GLY A 68 -10.28 -16.13 1.93
N LYS A 69 -9.76 -16.46 3.11
CA LYS A 69 -9.50 -15.51 4.20
C LYS A 69 -8.40 -14.49 3.83
N THR A 70 -7.34 -14.94 3.15
CA THR A 70 -6.24 -14.09 2.71
C THR A 70 -6.70 -13.11 1.62
N ILE A 71 -7.43 -13.59 0.61
CA ILE A 71 -8.01 -12.73 -0.42
C ILE A 71 -8.97 -11.71 0.20
N GLY A 72 -9.88 -12.17 1.07
CA GLY A 72 -10.84 -11.29 1.74
C GLY A 72 -10.16 -10.19 2.56
N SER A 73 -9.10 -10.53 3.30
CA SER A 73 -8.31 -9.54 4.03
C SER A 73 -7.56 -8.57 3.11
N MET A 74 -7.02 -9.02 1.98
CA MET A 74 -6.34 -8.15 1.03
C MET A 74 -7.32 -7.17 0.39
N LEU A 75 -8.50 -7.66 -0.04
CA LEU A 75 -9.55 -6.85 -0.65
C LEU A 75 -10.06 -5.80 0.34
N LEU A 76 -10.32 -6.18 1.59
CA LEU A 76 -10.81 -5.28 2.62
C LEU A 76 -9.77 -4.20 2.96
N GLY A 77 -8.48 -4.54 2.94
CA GLY A 77 -7.39 -3.58 3.08
C GLY A 77 -7.34 -2.56 1.94
N ILE A 78 -7.50 -3.02 0.69
CA ILE A 78 -7.55 -2.13 -0.48
C ILE A 78 -8.76 -1.19 -0.39
N VAL A 79 -9.94 -1.71 -0.08
CA VAL A 79 -11.17 -0.91 0.05
C VAL A 79 -11.06 0.11 1.19
N GLY A 80 -10.52 -0.30 2.35
CA GLY A 80 -10.31 0.60 3.50
C GLY A 80 -9.32 1.73 3.19
N ALA A 81 -8.20 1.42 2.53
CA ALA A 81 -7.20 2.41 2.13
C ALA A 81 -7.74 3.40 1.08
N LEU A 82 -8.52 2.92 0.11
CA LEU A 82 -9.17 3.77 -0.89
C LEU A 82 -10.21 4.68 -0.25
N LEU A 83 -11.08 4.18 0.63
CA LEU A 83 -12.07 4.99 1.34
C LEU A 83 -11.41 6.08 2.18
N LEU A 84 -10.33 5.75 2.89
CA LEU A 84 -9.54 6.74 3.62
C LEU A 84 -8.97 7.81 2.69
N GLY A 85 -8.34 7.41 1.58
CA GLY A 85 -7.78 8.33 0.58
C GLY A 85 -8.84 9.24 -0.04
N VAL A 86 -9.96 8.68 -0.46
CA VAL A 86 -11.11 9.41 -1.01
C VAL A 86 -11.69 10.38 0.03
N GLY A 87 -11.80 9.96 1.29
CA GLY A 87 -12.22 10.83 2.39
C GLY A 87 -11.32 12.07 2.53
N MET A 88 -9.99 11.90 2.45
CA MET A 88 -9.03 13.02 2.47
C MET A 88 -9.16 13.92 1.23
N CYS A 89 -9.38 13.36 0.05
CA CYS A 89 -9.62 14.14 -1.16
C CYS A 89 -10.91 14.96 -1.08
N LEU A 90 -12.00 14.40 -0.55
CA LEU A 90 -13.28 15.08 -0.38
C LEU A 90 -13.20 16.27 0.58
N THR A 91 -12.41 16.18 1.65
CA THR A 91 -12.24 17.29 2.60
C THR A 91 -11.35 18.40 2.05
N MET A 92 -10.22 18.06 1.39
CA MET A 92 -9.24 19.05 0.93
C MET A 92 -9.51 19.61 -0.47
N VAL A 93 -10.05 18.81 -1.39
CA VAL A 93 -10.23 19.22 -2.80
C VAL A 93 -11.65 19.67 -3.09
N TRP A 94 -12.66 19.00 -2.53
CA TRP A 94 -14.08 19.24 -2.84
C TRP A 94 -14.86 19.96 -1.75
N SER A 95 -14.19 20.43 -0.67
CA SER A 95 -14.77 21.18 0.47
C SER A 95 -16.00 20.57 1.15
N HIS A 96 -16.34 19.31 0.85
CA HIS A 96 -17.41 18.55 1.48
C HIS A 96 -16.92 17.91 2.79
N MET A 97 -16.63 18.76 3.79
CA MET A 97 -16.02 18.33 5.06
C MET A 97 -16.80 17.22 5.77
N VAL A 98 -18.13 17.34 5.87
CA VAL A 98 -18.96 16.36 6.60
C VAL A 98 -18.92 14.99 5.93
N ALA A 99 -19.11 14.93 4.61
CA ALA A 99 -19.07 13.68 3.85
C ALA A 99 -17.66 13.06 3.85
N GLY A 100 -16.62 13.87 3.70
CA GLY A 100 -15.23 13.41 3.73
C GLY A 100 -14.83 12.82 5.08
N ILE A 101 -15.23 13.44 6.20
CA ILE A 101 -14.98 12.91 7.55
C ILE A 101 -15.74 11.60 7.77
N ALA A 102 -17.01 11.50 7.36
CA ALA A 102 -17.79 10.28 7.49
C ALA A 102 -17.16 9.11 6.71
N ILE A 103 -16.78 9.34 5.45
CA ILE A 103 -16.14 8.33 4.61
C ILE A 103 -14.75 7.95 5.15
N GLY A 104 -13.97 8.94 5.62
CA GLY A 104 -12.67 8.70 6.26
C GLY A 104 -12.78 7.83 7.51
N LEU A 105 -13.76 8.11 8.37
CA LEU A 105 -14.06 7.29 9.56
C LEU A 105 -14.41 5.85 9.19
N ILE A 106 -15.25 5.65 8.18
CA ILE A 106 -15.59 4.31 7.67
C ILE A 106 -14.32 3.60 7.17
N GLY A 107 -13.45 4.30 6.45
CA GLY A 107 -12.14 3.78 6.01
C GLY A 107 -11.25 3.33 7.17
N ILE A 108 -11.15 4.13 8.23
CA ILE A 108 -10.38 3.79 9.44
C ILE A 108 -10.96 2.54 10.11
N VAL A 109 -12.29 2.47 10.29
CA VAL A 109 -12.95 1.33 10.92
C VAL A 109 -12.69 0.04 10.12
N LEU A 110 -12.80 0.09 8.79
CA LEU A 110 -12.48 -1.04 7.91
C LEU A 110 -11.02 -1.49 8.07
N LEU A 111 -10.07 -0.55 8.11
CA LEU A 111 -8.65 -0.86 8.31
C LEU A 111 -8.39 -1.46 9.70
N LEU A 112 -9.10 -1.01 10.75
CA LEU A 112 -9.01 -1.59 12.09
C LEU A 112 -9.59 -3.01 12.14
N CYS A 113 -10.69 -3.28 11.42
CA CYS A 113 -11.25 -4.62 11.27
C CYS A 113 -10.31 -5.61 10.56
N LEU A 114 -9.26 -5.14 9.89
CA LEU A 114 -8.21 -5.99 9.32
C LEU A 114 -7.36 -6.69 10.39
N ILE A 115 -7.16 -6.04 11.55
CA ILE A 115 -6.36 -6.58 12.67
C ILE A 115 -6.96 -7.91 13.19
N PRO A 116 -8.24 -7.97 13.60
CA PRO A 116 -8.85 -9.21 14.07
C PRO A 116 -8.95 -10.27 12.97
N LEU A 117 -9.14 -9.87 11.70
CA LEU A 117 -9.19 -10.82 10.58
C LEU A 117 -7.83 -11.49 10.32
N THR A 118 -6.74 -10.73 10.38
CA THR A 118 -5.40 -11.21 10.00
C THR A 118 -4.65 -11.89 11.15
N LYS A 119 -4.80 -11.38 12.38
CA LYS A 119 -4.12 -11.92 13.57
C LYS A 119 -4.98 -12.90 14.37
N GLY A 120 -6.30 -12.92 14.14
CA GLY A 120 -7.28 -13.54 15.02
C GLY A 120 -7.51 -12.67 16.26
N LEU A 121 -8.76 -12.54 16.71
CA LEU A 121 -9.06 -12.05 18.06
C LEU A 121 -8.53 -13.12 19.03
N LYS A 122 -7.55 -12.76 19.84
CA LYS A 122 -7.05 -13.57 20.94
C LYS A 122 -7.43 -12.91 22.24
#